data_AF-A0A7W0GPD0-F1
#
_entry.id   AF-A0A7W0GPD0-F1
#
_cell.length_a   1.000
_cell.length_b   1.000
_cell.length_c   1.000
_cell.angle_alpha   90.00
_cell.angle_beta   90.00
_cell.angle_gamma   90.00
#
_symmetry.space_group_name_H-M   'P 1'
#
loop_
_entity.id
_entity.type
_entity.pdbx_description
1 polymer ?
#
loop_
_entity_poly.entity_id
_entity_poly.type
_entity_poly.pdbx_seq_one_letter_code
_entity_poly.pdbx_strand_id
1 'polypeptide(L)' 'MQEKVGIRKLPTGVPGLDEILGGGLPEFSFNIIAGAPGGGKTTLAHQIMFANATPER' A
#
# COMPACT_ATOMS: atom_id res chain seq x y z
N MET A 1 21.51 22.24 8.10
CA MET A 1 21.27 21.02 7.31
C MET A 1 19.86 20.58 7.65
N GLN A 2 18.90 20.66 6.72
CA GLN A 2 17.53 20.22 7.00
C GLN A 2 17.51 18.69 7.09
N GLU A 3 16.98 18.17 8.19
CA GLU A 3 16.72 16.76 8.39
C GLU A 3 15.57 16.35 7.44
N LYS A 4 15.85 15.46 6.49
CA LYS A 4 14.81 14.94 5.58
C LYS A 4 13.98 13.89 6.33
N VAL A 5 12.67 14.08 6.39
CA VAL A 5 11.74 13.08 6.92
C VAL A 5 11.81 11.82 6.04
N GLY A 6 12.08 10.68 6.66
CA GLY A 6 12.04 9.38 5.97
C GLY A 6 10.60 8.93 5.75
N ILE A 7 10.20 8.75 4.49
CA ILE A 7 8.90 8.18 4.14
C ILE A 7 9.01 6.66 4.16
N ARG A 8 8.32 6.01 5.10
CA ARG A 8 8.26 4.55 5.17
C ARG A 8 7.31 4.01 4.10
N LYS A 9 7.37 2.70 3.85
CA LYS A 9 6.46 1.98 2.95
C LYS A 9 5.56 1.05 3.74
N LEU A 10 4.28 1.08 3.41
CA LEU A 10 3.22 0.22 3.92
C LEU A 10 3.10 -1.01 3.01
N PRO A 11 3.41 -2.22 3.50
CA PRO A 11 3.23 -3.45 2.73
C PRO A 11 1.77 -3.61 2.28
N THR A 12 1.54 -4.07 1.07
CA THR A 12 0.20 -4.33 0.54
C THR A 12 -0.37 -5.67 1.01
N GLY A 13 0.49 -6.57 1.53
CA GLY A 13 0.11 -7.94 1.86
C GLY A 13 0.04 -8.86 0.64
N VAL A 14 0.42 -8.36 -0.55
CA VAL A 14 0.51 -9.12 -1.79
C VAL A 14 1.99 -9.15 -2.20
N PRO A 15 2.72 -10.27 -1.97
CA PRO A 15 4.17 -10.30 -2.11
C PRO A 15 4.69 -9.82 -3.48
N GLY A 16 4.06 -10.26 -4.57
CA GLY A 16 4.46 -9.83 -5.91
C GLY A 16 4.21 -8.35 -6.19
N LEU A 17 3.17 -7.76 -5.57
CA LEU A 17 2.92 -6.32 -5.70
C LEU A 17 3.90 -5.51 -4.85
N ASP A 18 4.24 -5.99 -3.65
CA ASP A 18 5.24 -5.37 -2.78
C ASP A 18 6.61 -5.35 -3.45
N GLU A 19 7.00 -6.43 -4.12
CA GLU A 19 8.24 -6.47 -4.92
C GLU A 19 8.24 -5.39 -6.01
N ILE A 20 7.15 -5.30 -6.79
CA ILE A 20 7.00 -4.30 -7.86
C ILE A 20 7.05 -2.87 -7.31
N LEU A 21 6.47 -2.62 -6.14
CA LEU A 21 6.45 -1.30 -5.48
C LEU A 21 7.72 -1.02 -4.65
N GLY A 22 8.63 -1.99 -4.55
CA GLY A 22 9.86 -1.91 -3.76
C GLY A 22 9.61 -1.85 -2.25
N GLY A 23 8.67 -2.64 -1.74
CA GLY A 23 8.32 -2.78 -0.32
C GLY A 23 6.93 -2.26 0.06
N GLY A 24 6.12 -1.81 -0.90
CA GLY A 24 4.74 -1.38 -0.69
C GLY A 24 4.47 0.10 -0.96
N LEU A 25 3.34 0.61 -0.47
CA LEU A 25 2.83 1.95 -0.73
C LEU A 25 3.52 3.00 0.16
N PRO A 26 3.94 4.16 -0.36
CA PRO A 26 4.57 5.19 0.48
C PRO A 26 3.58 5.75 1.50
N GLU A 27 4.02 5.94 2.74
CA GLU A 27 3.23 6.65 3.76
C GLU A 27 2.97 8.10 3.34
N PHE A 28 1.90 8.70 3.88
CA PHE A 28 1.52 10.09 3.61
C PHE A 28 1.29 10.41 2.12
N SER A 29 0.90 9.40 1.33
CA SER A 29 0.64 9.55 -0.09
C SER A 29 -0.81 9.24 -0.46
N PHE A 30 -1.27 9.80 -1.58
CA PHE A 30 -2.55 9.47 -2.17
C PHE A 30 -2.33 8.55 -3.36
N ASN A 31 -2.89 7.34 -3.31
CA ASN A 31 -2.72 6.30 -4.33
C ASN A 31 -4.06 6.00 -5.01
N ILE A 32 -4.04 5.82 -6.34
CA ILE A 32 -5.24 5.52 -7.13
C ILE A 32 -5.14 4.11 -7.70
N ILE A 33 -6.16 3.29 -7.47
CA ILE A 33 -6.33 1.97 -8.09
C ILE A 33 -7.36 2.11 -9.22
N ALA A 34 -6.91 2.03 -10.46
CA ALA A 34 -7.75 2.18 -11.65
C ALA A 34 -7.86 0.87 -12.44
N GLY A 35 -9.01 0.66 -13.10
CA GLY A 35 -9.27 -0.54 -13.90
C GLY A 35 -10.75 -0.75 -14.20
N ALA A 36 -11.04 -1.64 -15.16
CA ALA A 36 -12.40 -1.96 -15.60
C ALA A 36 -13.31 -2.46 -14.44
N PRO A 37 -14.64 -2.37 -14.59
CA PRO A 37 -15.59 -3.01 -13.67
C PRO A 37 -15.26 -4.50 -13.47
N GLY A 38 -15.39 -5.00 -12.25
CA GLY A 38 -15.03 -6.39 -11.91
C GLY A 38 -13.52 -6.69 -11.83
N GLY A 39 -12.63 -5.74 -12.14
CA GLY A 39 -11.17 -5.94 -12.12
C GLY A 39 -10.52 -6.03 -10.74
N GLY A 40 -11.27 -6.32 -9.67
CA GLY A 40 -10.71 -6.58 -8.33
C GLY A 40 -10.24 -5.38 -7.51
N LYS A 41 -10.51 -4.13 -7.93
CA LYS A 41 -10.04 -2.90 -7.23
C LYS A 41 -10.43 -2.86 -5.74
N THR A 42 -11.72 -3.09 -5.45
CA THR A 42 -12.24 -3.10 -4.07
C THR A 42 -11.65 -4.26 -3.28
N THR A 43 -11.51 -5.43 -3.90
CA THR A 43 -10.88 -6.60 -3.28
C THR A 43 -9.42 -6.31 -2.91
N LEU A 44 -8.65 -5.67 -3.80
CA LEU A 44 -7.26 -5.28 -3.53
C LEU A 44 -7.20 -4.24 -2.40
N ALA A 45 -8.05 -3.22 -2.42
CA ALA A 45 -8.10 -2.23 -1.34
C ALA A 45 -8.43 -2.88 0.02
N HIS A 46 -9.39 -3.81 0.05
CA HIS A 46 -9.74 -4.56 1.25
C HIS A 46 -8.60 -5.46 1.72
N GLN A 47 -7.89 -6.14 0.81
CA GLN A 47 -6.74 -6.97 1.16
C GLN A 47 -5.64 -6.13 1.83
N ILE A 48 -5.35 -4.95 1.27
CA ILE A 48 -4.37 -4.01 1.85
C ILE A 48 -4.83 -3.58 3.24
N MET A 49 -6.11 -3.22 3.42
CA MET A 49 -6.63 -2.85 4.74
C MET A 49 -6.53 -4.00 5.74
N PHE A 50 -6.98 -5.21 5.36
CA PHE A 50 -6.98 -6.38 6.22
C PHE A 50 -5.56 -6.78 6.64
N ALA A 51 -4.61 -6.79 5.72
CA ALA A 51 -3.21 -7.12 5.99
C ALA A 51 -2.53 -6.14 6.97
N ASN A 52 -3.03 -4.90 7.07
CA ASN A 52 -2.46 -3.84 7.88
C ASN A 52 -3.30 -3.46 9.11
N ALA A 53 -4.48 -4.06 9.29
CA ALA A 53 -5.37 -3.82 10.43
C ALA A 53 -4.91 -4.61 11.66
N THR A 54 -3.77 -4.21 12.23
CA THR A 54 -3.14 -4.83 13.40
C THR A 54 -3.12 -3.86 14.58
N PRO A 55 -3.23 -4.30 15.84
CA PRO A 55 -3.18 -3.41 17.01
C PRO A 55 -1.92 -2.53 17.12
N GLU A 56 -0.81 -2.96 16.49
CA GLU A 56 0.48 -2.28 16.52
C GLU A 56 0.59 -1.12 15.50
N ARG A 57 -0.48 -0.84 14.76
CA ARG A 57 -0.58 0.19 13.70
C ARG A 57 -1.69 1.19 14.03
#